data_AF-A0AAE4VAH9-F1
#
_entry.id   AF-A0AAE4VAH9-F1
#
_cell.length_a   1.000
_cell.length_b   1.000
_cell.length_c   1.000
_cell.angle_alpha   90.00
_cell.angle_beta   90.00
_cell.angle_gamma   90.00
#
_symmetry.space_group_name_H-M   'P 1'
#
loop_
_entity.id
_entity.type
_entity.pdbx_description
1 polymer ?
#
loop_
_entity_poly.entity_id
_entity_poly.type
_entity_poly.pdbx_seq_one_letter_code
_entity_poly.pdbx_strand_id
1 'polypeptide(L)'
;MTGDSTQSATWQNTLPHFSTVEKHGHITVPAPQPSETLRFFAVVTFILWIPVAVGAAFWIHSMQTHDPSIWIGIAAIVGSFLPAILSGIVADEARDTFGQRSTGNRVALIPALAGVAVGLLGSAVWISGGIGGVLALVSMACSAGAALATVAAWQGIRYTRRRRDWLVNLRRHGVRSPGELRNVEFKQRWTADDPQFTVTVAFESPTGRRVVTANMVAHHARVPLAGSRVVVFSAPHDMSDDVLIELDPDDQPKFDRDPSGRYRKPSGN
;
A
#
# COMPACT_ATOMS: atom_id res chain seq x y z
N MET A 1 -26.63 -24.31 -2.42
CA MET A 1 -25.19 -24.63 -2.60
C MET A 1 -24.39 -23.34 -2.72
N THR A 2 -24.31 -22.54 -1.64
CA THR A 2 -23.71 -21.18 -1.65
C THR A 2 -22.82 -20.90 -0.43
N GLY A 3 -22.54 -21.91 0.40
CA GLY A 3 -21.77 -21.77 1.65
C GLY A 3 -20.27 -22.05 1.55
N ASP A 4 -19.83 -22.85 0.57
CA ASP A 4 -18.42 -23.31 0.50
C ASP A 4 -17.44 -22.25 -0.06
N SER A 5 -17.92 -21.33 -0.91
CA SER A 5 -17.05 -20.33 -1.54
C SER A 5 -16.64 -19.21 -0.60
N THR A 6 -17.52 -18.82 0.34
CA THR A 6 -17.23 -17.75 1.32
C THR A 6 -16.29 -18.23 2.42
N GLN A 7 -16.44 -19.47 2.90
CA GLN A 7 -15.58 -20.07 3.93
C GLN A 7 -14.18 -20.41 3.37
N SER A 8 -14.10 -20.89 2.13
CA SER A 8 -12.82 -21.11 1.43
C SER A 8 -12.08 -19.80 1.16
N ALA A 9 -12.78 -18.72 0.80
CA ALA A 9 -12.18 -17.40 0.59
C ALA A 9 -11.65 -16.79 1.90
N THR A 10 -12.36 -16.95 3.02
CA THR A 10 -11.86 -16.50 4.35
C THR A 10 -10.71 -17.36 4.85
N TRP A 11 -10.72 -18.67 4.56
CA TRP A 11 -9.63 -19.58 4.89
C TRP A 11 -8.36 -19.25 4.10
N GLN A 12 -8.46 -19.03 2.78
CA GLN A 12 -7.32 -18.63 1.94
C GLN A 12 -6.76 -17.25 2.29
N ASN A 13 -7.62 -16.30 2.70
CA ASN A 13 -7.20 -14.96 3.12
C ASN A 13 -6.52 -14.94 4.50
N THR A 14 -6.51 -16.04 5.26
CA THR A 14 -5.87 -16.12 6.59
C THR A 14 -4.66 -17.05 6.62
N LEU A 15 -4.26 -17.61 5.47
CA LEU A 15 -3.05 -18.41 5.36
C LEU A 15 -1.80 -17.52 5.43
N PRO A 16 -0.70 -18.00 6.03
CA PRO A 16 0.56 -17.28 6.05
C PRO A 16 1.06 -17.04 4.62
N HIS A 17 1.40 -15.78 4.34
CA HIS A 17 2.00 -15.35 3.08
C HIS A 17 3.51 -15.25 3.23
N PHE A 18 4.24 -15.92 2.35
CA PHE A 18 5.69 -15.92 2.33
C PHE A 18 6.21 -15.10 1.14
N SER A 19 7.30 -14.34 1.36
CA SER A 19 8.00 -13.65 0.29
C SER A 19 9.50 -13.61 0.56
N THR A 20 10.30 -14.09 -0.39
CA THR A 20 11.78 -14.06 -0.29
C THR A 20 12.38 -12.73 -0.74
N VAL A 21 11.69 -12.01 -1.63
CA VAL A 21 12.15 -10.72 -2.18
C VAL A 21 11.51 -9.54 -1.45
N GLU A 22 10.22 -9.62 -1.17
CA GLU A 22 9.48 -8.48 -0.62
C GLU A 22 9.65 -8.45 0.90
N LYS A 23 10.12 -7.31 1.40
CA LYS A 23 10.31 -7.04 2.83
C LYS A 23 9.24 -6.08 3.32
N HIS A 24 8.84 -6.19 4.58
CA HIS A 24 7.92 -5.24 5.24
C HIS A 24 6.50 -5.27 4.65
N GLY A 25 5.86 -4.10 4.49
CA GLY A 25 4.55 -3.95 3.85
C GLY A 25 4.55 -4.12 2.33
N HIS A 26 5.66 -4.57 1.73
CA HIS A 26 5.74 -4.86 0.29
C HIS A 26 5.25 -6.27 -0.06
N ILE A 27 4.86 -7.10 0.92
CA ILE A 27 4.28 -8.42 0.66
C ILE A 27 2.99 -8.20 -0.12
N THR A 28 3.04 -8.51 -1.41
CA THR A 28 1.95 -8.22 -2.35
C THR A 28 0.80 -9.19 -2.13
N VAL A 29 -0.09 -8.85 -1.18
CA VAL A 29 -1.44 -9.41 -1.18
C VAL A 29 -2.17 -8.76 -2.36
N PRO A 30 -2.71 -9.53 -3.32
CA PRO A 30 -3.35 -8.95 -4.49
C PRO A 30 -4.59 -8.15 -4.09
N ALA A 31 -4.45 -6.83 -3.99
CA ALA A 31 -5.60 -5.95 -3.94
C ALA A 31 -6.36 -6.07 -5.27
N PRO A 32 -7.69 -6.31 -5.24
CA PRO A 32 -8.52 -6.12 -6.40
C PRO A 32 -8.43 -4.64 -6.84
N GLN A 33 -8.96 -4.34 -8.02
CA GLN A 33 -9.05 -2.98 -8.57
C GLN A 33 -9.28 -1.90 -7.49
N PRO A 34 -8.67 -0.69 -7.61
CA PRO A 34 -8.86 0.37 -6.62
C PRO A 34 -10.34 0.54 -6.34
N SER A 35 -10.72 0.41 -5.07
CA SER A 35 -12.11 0.39 -4.64
C SER A 35 -12.86 1.60 -5.20
N GLU A 36 -14.13 1.43 -5.59
CA GLU A 36 -14.94 2.56 -6.08
C GLU A 36 -14.99 3.70 -5.05
N THR A 37 -14.93 3.35 -3.77
CA THR A 37 -14.79 4.27 -2.64
C THR A 37 -13.50 5.09 -2.73
N LEU A 38 -12.34 4.48 -2.96
CA LEU A 38 -11.07 5.19 -3.13
C LEU A 38 -11.12 6.18 -4.31
N ARG A 39 -11.70 5.76 -5.44
CA ARG A 39 -11.88 6.63 -6.61
C ARG A 39 -12.81 7.80 -6.31
N PHE A 40 -13.94 7.54 -5.67
CA PHE A 40 -14.91 8.56 -5.28
C PHE A 40 -14.26 9.60 -4.36
N PHE A 41 -13.61 9.16 -3.29
CA PHE A 41 -12.95 10.06 -2.34
C PHE A 41 -11.80 10.83 -2.98
N ALA A 42 -11.03 10.23 -3.87
CA ALA A 42 -9.99 10.92 -4.63
C ALA A 42 -10.59 12.04 -5.50
N VAL A 43 -11.66 11.78 -6.25
CA VAL A 43 -12.31 12.78 -7.10
C VAL A 43 -12.90 13.93 -6.27
N VAL A 44 -13.61 13.61 -5.18
CA VAL A 44 -14.18 14.61 -4.28
C VAL A 44 -13.08 15.48 -3.65
N THR A 45 -11.98 14.85 -3.22
CA THR A 45 -10.82 15.57 -2.66
C THR A 45 -10.21 16.53 -3.68
N PHE A 46 -10.03 16.08 -4.93
CA PHE A 46 -9.56 16.94 -6.02
C PHE A 46 -10.47 18.15 -6.24
N ILE A 47 -11.78 17.94 -6.34
CA ILE A 47 -12.76 19.00 -6.60
C ILE A 47 -12.76 20.03 -5.46
N LEU A 48 -12.69 19.59 -4.20
CA LEU A 48 -12.75 20.47 -3.03
C LEU A 48 -11.48 21.31 -2.83
N TRP A 49 -10.31 20.85 -3.29
CA TRP A 49 -9.08 21.65 -3.20
C TRP A 49 -9.03 22.82 -4.19
N ILE A 50 -9.78 22.77 -5.30
CA ILE A 50 -9.84 23.84 -6.30
C ILE A 50 -10.36 25.17 -5.70
N PRO A 51 -11.57 25.24 -5.11
CA PRO A 51 -12.09 26.50 -4.56
C PRO A 51 -11.29 26.99 -3.35
N VAL A 52 -10.70 26.08 -2.56
CA VAL A 52 -9.81 26.43 -1.44
C VAL A 52 -8.56 27.15 -1.94
N ALA A 53 -7.91 26.60 -2.98
CA ALA A 53 -6.73 27.22 -3.58
C ALA A 53 -7.03 28.57 -4.25
N VAL A 54 -8.19 28.68 -4.93
CA VAL A 54 -8.66 29.96 -5.50
C VAL A 54 -8.92 30.98 -4.40
N GLY A 55 -9.67 30.62 -3.35
CA GLY A 55 -9.96 31.51 -2.23
C GLY A 55 -8.70 32.00 -1.52
N ALA A 56 -7.72 31.12 -1.30
CA ALA A 56 -6.44 31.47 -0.71
C ALA A 56 -5.63 32.44 -1.60
N ALA A 57 -5.58 32.19 -2.91
CA ALA A 57 -4.87 33.07 -3.87
C ALA A 57 -5.49 34.48 -3.92
N PHE A 58 -6.82 34.57 -3.98
CA PHE A 58 -7.53 35.85 -3.96
C PHE A 58 -7.41 36.57 -2.62
N TRP A 59 -7.39 35.84 -1.50
CA TRP A 59 -7.17 36.45 -0.18
C TRP A 59 -5.76 37.07 -0.08
N ILE A 60 -4.72 36.34 -0.49
CA ILE A 60 -3.33 36.82 -0.52
C ILE A 60 -3.20 38.04 -1.44
N HIS A 61 -3.85 38.03 -2.61
CA HIS A 61 -3.89 39.19 -3.49
C HIS A 61 -4.60 40.39 -2.84
N SER A 62 -5.74 40.16 -2.16
CA SER A 62 -6.49 41.23 -1.48
C SER A 62 -5.69 41.89 -0.35
N MET A 63 -4.83 41.13 0.36
CA MET A 63 -3.94 41.69 1.39
C MET A 63 -2.93 42.70 0.84
N GLN A 64 -2.61 42.65 -0.46
CA GLN A 64 -1.71 43.59 -1.12
C GLN A 64 -2.46 44.80 -1.70
N THR A 65 -3.78 44.76 -1.71
CA THR A 65 -4.65 45.88 -2.09
C THR A 65 -5.19 46.61 -0.86
N HIS A 66 -5.72 47.82 -1.03
CA HIS A 66 -6.13 48.68 0.10
C HIS A 66 -7.40 48.20 0.84
N ASP A 67 -8.03 47.10 0.41
CA ASP A 67 -9.31 46.62 0.96
C ASP A 67 -9.32 45.08 1.16
N PRO A 68 -8.64 44.58 2.21
CA PRO A 68 -8.52 43.14 2.45
C PRO A 68 -9.84 42.54 2.97
N SER A 69 -10.38 41.56 2.25
CA SER A 69 -11.56 40.82 2.72
C SER A 69 -11.15 39.68 3.65
N ILE A 70 -11.31 39.92 4.96
CA ILE A 70 -11.04 38.94 6.03
C ILE A 70 -11.91 37.68 5.86
N TRP A 71 -13.13 37.82 5.34
CA TRP A 71 -14.08 36.73 5.17
C TRP A 71 -13.62 35.68 4.14
N ILE A 72 -12.92 36.10 3.08
CA ILE A 72 -12.38 35.16 2.08
C ILE A 72 -11.29 34.28 2.71
N GLY A 73 -10.45 34.87 3.57
CA GLY A 73 -9.44 34.13 4.32
C GLY A 73 -10.02 33.11 5.28
N ILE A 74 -11.02 33.52 6.07
CA ILE A 74 -11.72 32.61 6.99
C ILE A 74 -12.39 31.48 6.21
N ALA A 75 -13.07 31.78 5.10
CA ALA A 75 -13.72 30.77 4.27
C ALA A 75 -12.72 29.78 3.65
N ALA A 76 -11.55 30.25 3.21
CA ALA A 76 -10.49 29.38 2.68
C ALA A 76 -9.88 28.48 3.76
N ILE A 77 -9.63 29.01 4.96
CA ILE A 77 -9.09 28.25 6.10
C ILE A 77 -10.10 27.20 6.54
N VAL A 78 -11.35 27.59 6.84
CA VAL A 78 -12.40 26.66 7.29
C VAL A 78 -12.73 25.65 6.18
N GLY A 79 -12.83 26.10 4.94
CA GLY A 79 -13.07 25.25 3.77
C GLY A 79 -11.99 24.21 3.51
N SER A 80 -10.75 24.44 3.97
CA SER A 80 -9.64 23.48 3.83
C SER A 80 -9.74 22.26 4.74
N PHE A 81 -10.48 22.35 5.85
CA PHE A 81 -10.60 21.24 6.81
C PHE A 81 -11.31 20.03 6.22
N LEU A 82 -12.37 20.25 5.43
CA LEU A 82 -13.14 19.17 4.80
C LEU A 82 -12.28 18.32 3.82
N PRO A 83 -11.59 18.90 2.81
CA PRO A 83 -10.70 18.13 1.94
C PRO A 83 -9.49 17.57 2.67
N ALA A 84 -8.99 18.20 3.74
CA ALA A 84 -7.92 17.64 4.56
C ALA A 84 -8.36 16.35 5.28
N ILE A 85 -9.57 16.32 5.87
CA ILE A 85 -10.13 15.13 6.50
C ILE A 85 -10.33 14.01 5.47
N LEU A 86 -10.89 14.34 4.30
CA LEU A 86 -11.07 13.38 3.21
C LEU A 86 -9.73 12.85 2.68
N SER A 87 -8.67 13.67 2.65
CA SER A 87 -7.32 13.23 2.28
C SER A 87 -6.75 12.23 3.28
N GLY A 88 -7.09 12.36 4.57
CA GLY A 88 -6.79 11.38 5.60
C GLY A 88 -7.48 10.04 5.34
N ILE A 89 -8.77 10.06 5.01
CA ILE A 89 -9.55 8.84 4.67
C ILE A 89 -8.98 8.15 3.42
N VAL A 90 -8.64 8.92 2.37
CA VAL A 90 -7.99 8.38 1.17
C VAL A 90 -6.61 7.79 1.52
N ALA A 91 -5.87 8.41 2.43
CA ALA A 91 -4.57 7.89 2.87
C ALA A 91 -4.72 6.58 3.65
N ASP A 92 -5.73 6.46 4.49
CA ASP A 92 -5.99 5.23 5.26
C ASP A 92 -6.51 4.11 4.36
N GLU A 93 -7.46 4.38 3.46
CA GLU A 93 -7.95 3.41 2.48
C GLU A 93 -6.83 2.98 1.49
N ALA A 94 -5.96 3.90 1.07
CA ALA A 94 -4.81 3.58 0.24
C ALA A 94 -3.75 2.79 1.01
N ARG A 95 -3.60 3.01 2.32
CA ARG A 95 -2.71 2.19 3.18
C ARG A 95 -3.23 0.77 3.29
N ASP A 96 -4.54 0.59 3.44
CA ASP A 96 -5.18 -0.72 3.54
C ASP A 96 -5.19 -1.47 2.21
N THR A 97 -5.41 -0.75 1.10
CA THR A 97 -5.40 -1.33 -0.25
C THR A 97 -3.98 -1.70 -0.71
N PHE A 98 -2.98 -0.86 -0.43
CA PHE A 98 -1.62 -1.07 -0.98
C PHE A 98 -0.66 -1.72 0.02
N GLY A 99 -1.02 -1.91 1.29
CA GLY A 99 -0.18 -2.51 2.34
C GLY A 99 1.11 -1.74 2.66
N GLN A 100 1.38 -0.63 1.95
CA GLN A 100 2.63 0.12 1.96
C GLN A 100 2.41 1.54 2.48
N ARG A 101 2.92 1.81 3.69
CA ARG A 101 2.79 3.12 4.37
C ARG A 101 3.36 4.29 3.57
N SER A 102 4.41 4.07 2.78
CA SER A 102 5.06 5.12 1.96
C SER A 102 4.35 5.35 0.61
N THR A 103 3.88 4.29 -0.04
CA THR A 103 3.18 4.36 -1.34
C THR A 103 1.75 4.87 -1.17
N GLY A 104 1.02 4.43 -0.13
CA GLY A 104 -0.33 4.91 0.18
C GLY A 104 -0.37 6.41 0.49
N ASN A 105 0.61 6.92 1.25
CA ASN A 105 0.71 8.36 1.54
C ASN A 105 0.98 9.19 0.28
N ARG A 106 1.75 8.65 -0.68
CA ARG A 106 2.03 9.32 -1.96
C ARG A 106 0.84 9.30 -2.91
N VAL A 107 0.10 8.20 -2.95
CA VAL A 107 -1.13 8.09 -3.77
C VAL A 107 -2.22 9.02 -3.26
N ALA A 108 -2.34 9.16 -1.94
CA ALA A 108 -3.31 10.07 -1.32
C ALA A 108 -2.98 11.56 -1.52
N LEU A 109 -1.72 11.91 -1.80
CA LEU A 109 -1.33 13.28 -2.11
C LEU A 109 -1.69 13.70 -3.54
N ILE A 110 -1.94 12.75 -4.45
CA ILE A 110 -2.20 13.05 -5.88
C ILE A 110 -3.43 13.96 -6.05
N PRO A 111 -4.60 13.67 -5.47
CA PRO A 111 -5.79 14.48 -5.69
C PRO A 111 -5.66 15.87 -5.06
N ALA A 112 -5.01 15.96 -3.90
CA ALA A 112 -4.76 17.23 -3.22
C ALA A 112 -3.84 18.13 -4.04
N LEU A 113 -2.69 17.61 -4.49
CA LEU A 113 -1.73 18.37 -5.30
C LEU A 113 -2.32 18.77 -6.66
N ALA A 114 -3.08 17.89 -7.31
CA ALA A 114 -3.74 18.19 -8.57
C ALA A 114 -4.82 19.28 -8.41
N GLY A 115 -5.65 19.21 -7.37
CA GLY A 115 -6.70 20.19 -7.10
C GLY A 115 -6.12 21.58 -6.80
N VAL A 116 -5.07 21.64 -5.97
CA VAL A 116 -4.33 22.87 -5.68
C VAL A 116 -3.68 23.43 -6.95
N ALA A 117 -3.02 22.60 -7.75
CA ALA A 117 -2.39 23.05 -8.99
C ALA A 117 -3.39 23.71 -9.95
N VAL A 118 -4.56 23.09 -10.15
CA VAL A 118 -5.63 23.62 -11.02
C VAL A 118 -6.17 24.94 -10.47
N GLY A 119 -6.46 25.02 -9.17
CA GLY A 119 -6.97 26.24 -8.54
C GLY A 119 -5.99 27.41 -8.60
N LEU A 120 -4.69 27.14 -8.36
CA LEU A 120 -3.64 28.16 -8.44
C LEU A 120 -3.38 28.62 -9.89
N LEU A 121 -3.39 27.71 -10.86
CA LEU A 121 -3.23 28.05 -12.27
C LEU A 121 -4.39 28.89 -12.78
N GLY A 122 -5.63 28.52 -12.43
CA GLY A 122 -6.80 29.31 -12.74
C GLY A 122 -6.72 30.72 -12.14
N SER A 123 -6.26 30.83 -10.90
CA SER A 123 -6.09 32.14 -10.23
C SER A 123 -4.99 33.00 -10.85
N ALA A 124 -3.89 32.38 -11.30
CA ALA A 124 -2.77 33.08 -11.94
C ALA A 124 -3.14 33.75 -13.27
N VAL A 125 -4.17 33.23 -13.98
CA VAL A 125 -4.68 33.86 -15.21
C VAL A 125 -5.38 35.18 -14.91
N TRP A 126 -6.05 35.29 -13.77
CA TRP A 126 -6.80 36.48 -13.36
C TRP A 126 -5.97 37.49 -12.57
N ILE A 127 -4.95 37.03 -11.85
CA ILE A 127 -4.07 37.86 -11.02
C ILE A 127 -2.81 38.21 -11.83
N SER A 128 -2.77 39.40 -12.43
CA SER A 128 -1.58 39.88 -13.15
C SER A 128 -0.46 40.35 -12.22
N GLY A 129 0.80 40.27 -12.67
CA GLY A 129 1.97 40.79 -11.95
C GLY A 129 2.75 39.74 -11.17
N GLY A 130 3.59 40.17 -10.22
CA GLY A 130 4.53 39.30 -9.50
C GLY A 130 3.87 38.16 -8.72
N ILE A 131 2.68 38.40 -8.14
CA ILE A 131 1.91 37.36 -7.43
C ILE A 131 1.45 36.27 -8.40
N GLY A 132 0.89 36.64 -9.56
CA GLY A 132 0.47 35.67 -10.59
C GLY A 132 1.61 34.77 -11.02
N GLY A 133 2.82 35.33 -11.18
CA GLY A 133 4.03 34.56 -11.46
C GLY A 133 4.38 33.55 -10.37
N VAL A 134 4.30 33.93 -9.10
CA VAL A 134 4.54 33.02 -7.96
C VAL A 134 3.48 31.91 -7.92
N LEU A 135 2.20 32.23 -8.12
CA LEU A 135 1.12 31.25 -8.15
C LEU A 135 1.30 30.23 -9.29
N ALA A 136 1.76 30.67 -10.46
CA ALA A 136 2.09 29.79 -11.58
C ALA A 136 3.27 28.84 -11.26
N LEU A 137 4.32 29.33 -10.59
CA LEU A 137 5.44 28.50 -10.16
C LEU A 137 5.03 27.44 -9.12
N VAL A 138 4.20 27.83 -8.14
CA VAL A 138 3.67 26.89 -7.14
C VAL A 138 2.77 25.84 -7.80
N SER A 139 1.92 26.25 -8.75
CA SER A 139 1.11 25.31 -9.54
C SER A 139 1.96 24.31 -10.33
N MET A 140 3.06 24.78 -10.93
CA MET A 140 4.01 23.91 -11.65
C MET A 140 4.67 22.90 -10.71
N ALA A 141 5.10 23.33 -9.52
CA ALA A 141 5.67 22.44 -8.51
C ALA A 141 4.66 21.39 -8.03
N CYS A 142 3.41 21.78 -7.75
CA CYS A 142 2.34 20.86 -7.39
C CYS A 142 2.03 19.85 -8.50
N SER A 143 2.00 20.30 -9.76
CA SER A 143 1.77 19.45 -10.93
C SER A 143 2.89 18.43 -11.11
N ALA A 144 4.15 18.84 -10.95
CA ALA A 144 5.30 17.95 -10.99
C ALA A 144 5.23 16.88 -9.87
N GLY A 145 4.83 17.28 -8.66
CA GLY A 145 4.61 16.36 -7.54
C GLY A 145 3.53 15.32 -7.84
N ALA A 146 2.39 15.73 -8.42
CA ALA A 146 1.32 14.82 -8.82
C ALA A 146 1.76 13.85 -9.94
N ALA A 147 2.51 14.34 -10.92
CA ALA A 147 3.04 13.51 -12.01
C ALA A 147 4.02 12.44 -11.48
N LEU A 148 4.97 12.83 -10.62
CA LEU A 148 5.93 11.89 -10.01
C LEU A 148 5.22 10.82 -9.17
N ALA A 149 4.22 11.21 -8.38
CA ALA A 149 3.42 10.27 -7.60
C ALA A 149 2.62 9.30 -8.48
N THR A 150 2.07 9.78 -9.61
CA THR A 150 1.37 8.95 -10.59
C THR A 150 2.30 7.95 -11.27
N VAL A 151 3.50 8.39 -11.68
CA VAL A 151 4.51 7.50 -12.27
C VAL A 151 4.95 6.44 -11.28
N ALA A 152 5.20 6.82 -10.03
CA ALA A 152 5.55 5.87 -8.97
C ALA A 152 4.43 4.84 -8.73
N ALA A 153 3.17 5.29 -8.69
CA ALA A 153 2.03 4.40 -8.56
C ALA A 153 1.91 3.44 -9.75
N TRP A 154 2.12 3.93 -10.97
CA TRP A 154 2.08 3.09 -12.17
C TRP A 154 3.22 2.07 -12.21
N GLN A 155 4.44 2.46 -11.83
CA GLN A 155 5.56 1.54 -11.69
C GLN A 155 5.26 0.45 -10.64
N GLY A 156 4.66 0.84 -9.50
CA GLY A 156 4.18 -0.10 -8.49
C GLY A 156 3.19 -1.11 -9.06
N ILE A 157 2.15 -0.66 -9.77
CA ILE A 157 1.15 -1.53 -10.41
C ILE A 157 1.79 -2.46 -11.45
N ARG A 158 2.73 -1.96 -12.25
CA ARG A 158 3.43 -2.78 -13.25
C ARG A 158 4.29 -3.86 -12.59
N TYR A 159 4.96 -3.51 -11.50
CA TYR A 159 5.72 -4.46 -10.71
C TYR A 159 4.80 -5.54 -10.10
N THR A 160 3.71 -5.15 -9.44
CA THR A 160 2.79 -6.12 -8.81
C THR A 160 2.15 -7.06 -9.84
N ARG A 161 1.77 -6.55 -11.03
CA ARG A 161 1.26 -7.38 -12.13
C ARG A 161 2.31 -8.39 -12.61
N ARG A 162 3.53 -7.92 -12.91
CA ARG A 162 4.63 -8.80 -13.33
C ARG A 162 4.96 -9.85 -12.27
N ARG A 163 4.97 -9.44 -11.00
CA ARG A 163 5.21 -10.34 -9.86
C ARG A 163 4.13 -11.40 -9.76
N ARG A 164 2.85 -11.01 -9.88
CA ARG A 164 1.73 -11.94 -9.90
C ARG A 164 1.82 -12.93 -11.05
N ASP A 165 2.09 -12.46 -12.27
CA ASP A 165 2.23 -13.32 -13.45
C ASP A 165 3.37 -14.31 -13.26
N TRP A 166 4.50 -13.86 -12.69
CA TRP A 166 5.63 -14.70 -12.37
C TRP A 166 5.31 -15.75 -11.29
N LEU A 167 4.62 -15.39 -10.21
CA LEU A 167 4.20 -16.35 -9.16
C LEU A 167 3.20 -17.38 -9.70
N VAL A 168 2.24 -16.96 -10.54
CA VAL A 168 1.31 -17.88 -11.21
C VAL A 168 2.05 -18.81 -12.15
N ASN A 169 3.04 -18.30 -12.87
CA ASN A 169 3.88 -19.11 -13.75
C ASN A 169 4.72 -20.13 -12.95
N LEU A 170 5.31 -19.73 -11.82
CA LEU A 170 6.03 -20.63 -10.93
C LEU A 170 5.14 -21.72 -10.36
N ARG A 171 3.92 -21.38 -9.93
CA ARG A 171 2.99 -22.37 -9.40
C ARG A 171 2.60 -23.42 -10.46
N ARG A 172 2.50 -23.02 -11.73
CA ARG A 172 2.09 -23.90 -12.85
C ARG A 172 3.23 -24.70 -13.46
N HIS A 173 4.41 -24.08 -13.60
CA HIS A 173 5.52 -24.63 -14.39
C HIS A 173 6.84 -24.72 -13.61
N GLY A 174 6.87 -24.30 -12.36
CA GLY A 174 8.03 -24.41 -11.49
C GLY A 174 8.27 -25.84 -11.01
N VAL A 175 9.47 -26.11 -10.52
CA VAL A 175 9.81 -27.36 -9.87
C VAL A 175 9.25 -27.34 -8.45
N ARG A 176 8.38 -28.30 -8.13
CA ARG A 176 7.80 -28.48 -6.80
C ARG A 176 8.77 -29.29 -5.94
N SER A 177 9.27 -28.68 -4.88
CA SER A 177 10.20 -29.30 -3.92
C SER A 177 9.61 -29.31 -2.51
N PRO A 178 9.68 -30.44 -1.79
CA PRO A 178 9.33 -30.48 -0.37
C PRO A 178 10.35 -29.67 0.44
N GLY A 179 9.83 -28.92 1.41
CA GLY A 179 10.63 -28.11 2.32
C GLY A 179 10.08 -28.13 3.75
N GLU A 180 10.86 -27.55 4.64
CA GLU A 180 10.57 -27.46 6.06
C GLU A 180 10.89 -26.06 6.58
N LEU A 181 9.94 -25.50 7.33
CA LEU A 181 10.10 -24.24 8.03
C LEU A 181 11.02 -24.45 9.24
N ARG A 182 12.23 -23.91 9.22
CA ARG A 182 13.26 -24.13 10.26
C ARG A 182 13.20 -23.14 11.40
N ASN A 183 13.04 -21.86 11.08
CA ASN A 183 12.99 -20.79 12.06
C ASN A 183 11.80 -19.87 11.76
N VAL A 184 11.18 -19.37 12.82
CA VAL A 184 10.06 -18.42 12.77
C VAL A 184 10.31 -17.35 13.83
N GLU A 185 10.87 -16.23 13.40
CA GLU A 185 11.27 -15.13 14.27
C GLU A 185 10.29 -13.97 14.13
N PHE A 186 9.63 -13.60 15.22
CA PHE A 186 8.70 -12.48 15.23
C PHE A 186 9.44 -11.15 15.24
N LYS A 187 9.13 -10.26 14.28
CA LYS A 187 9.78 -8.96 14.12
C LYS A 187 9.27 -7.86 15.05
N GLN A 188 8.30 -8.15 15.92
CA GLN A 188 7.61 -7.13 16.75
C GLN A 188 7.00 -6.01 15.90
N ARG A 189 6.51 -6.36 14.72
CA ARG A 189 5.91 -5.45 13.75
C ARG A 189 4.65 -6.07 13.17
N TRP A 190 3.74 -5.21 12.74
CA TRP A 190 2.46 -5.59 12.15
C TRP A 190 2.26 -4.88 10.82
N THR A 191 1.69 -5.60 9.85
CA THR A 191 1.12 -5.03 8.61
C THR A 191 -0.38 -5.06 8.76
N ALA A 192 -1.05 -3.90 8.68
CA ALA A 192 -2.42 -3.75 9.17
C ALA A 192 -2.51 -4.25 10.63
N ASP A 193 -3.08 -5.44 10.85
CA ASP A 193 -3.18 -6.08 12.16
C ASP A 193 -2.47 -7.44 12.24
N ASP A 194 -1.83 -7.88 11.15
CA ASP A 194 -1.16 -9.17 11.09
C ASP A 194 0.35 -9.05 11.42
N PRO A 195 0.87 -9.90 12.33
CA PRO A 195 2.28 -9.92 12.70
C PRO A 195 3.22 -10.29 11.53
N GLN A 196 4.40 -9.67 11.53
CA GLN A 196 5.49 -9.97 10.58
C GLN A 196 6.56 -10.86 11.20
N PHE A 197 7.10 -11.78 10.42
CA PHE A 197 8.15 -12.72 10.81
C PHE A 197 9.30 -12.76 9.79
N THR A 198 10.51 -13.06 10.26
CA THR A 198 11.56 -13.66 9.44
C THR A 198 11.43 -15.16 9.57
N VAL A 199 11.42 -15.87 8.45
CA VAL A 199 11.45 -17.32 8.46
C VAL A 199 12.59 -17.86 7.62
N THR A 200 13.07 -19.04 7.98
CA THR A 200 14.08 -19.76 7.20
C THR A 200 13.47 -21.07 6.74
N VAL A 201 13.53 -21.34 5.44
CA VAL A 201 12.99 -22.56 4.83
C VAL A 201 14.12 -23.36 4.21
N ALA A 202 14.23 -24.62 4.62
CA ALA A 202 15.15 -25.57 4.01
C ALA A 202 14.37 -26.48 3.05
N PHE A 203 14.85 -26.66 1.82
CA PHE A 203 14.19 -27.51 0.82
C PHE A 203 15.21 -28.23 -0.06
N GLU A 204 14.79 -29.34 -0.65
CA GLU A 204 15.61 -30.11 -1.58
C GLU A 204 15.36 -29.60 -3.01
N SER A 205 16.35 -28.96 -3.61
CA SER A 205 16.29 -28.52 -5.00
C SER A 205 16.97 -29.55 -5.93
N PRO A 206 16.71 -29.52 -7.25
CA PRO A 206 17.43 -30.38 -8.19
C PRO A 206 18.97 -30.25 -8.12
N THR A 207 19.46 -29.11 -7.65
CA THR A 207 20.89 -28.81 -7.49
C THR A 207 21.43 -29.11 -6.10
N GLY A 208 20.60 -29.70 -5.23
CA GLY A 208 20.93 -30.05 -3.84
C GLY A 208 20.12 -29.29 -2.80
N ARG A 209 20.42 -29.52 -1.53
CA ARG A 209 19.73 -28.89 -0.40
C ARG A 209 20.00 -27.39 -0.34
N ARG A 210 18.94 -26.60 -0.27
CA ARG A 210 19.00 -25.13 -0.20
C ARG A 210 18.28 -24.61 1.03
N VAL A 211 18.72 -23.45 1.50
CA VAL A 211 18.12 -22.74 2.61
C VAL A 211 17.88 -21.30 2.18
N VAL A 212 16.62 -20.86 2.25
CA VAL A 212 16.22 -19.49 1.89
C VAL A 212 15.64 -18.78 3.10
N THR A 213 15.92 -17.49 3.19
CA THR A 213 15.29 -16.61 4.18
C THR A 213 14.12 -15.89 3.52
N ALA A 214 12.94 -15.98 4.12
CA ALA A 214 11.73 -15.32 3.65
C ALA A 214 11.14 -14.43 4.74
N ASN A 215 10.35 -13.44 4.34
CA ASN A 215 9.45 -12.74 5.24
C ASN A 215 8.11 -13.46 5.22
N MET A 216 7.48 -13.58 6.38
CA MET A 216 6.15 -14.16 6.52
C MET A 216 5.21 -13.15 7.19
N VAL A 217 4.01 -13.01 6.65
CA VAL A 217 2.88 -12.35 7.35
C VAL A 217 1.83 -13.41 7.56
N ALA A 218 1.34 -13.53 8.78
CA ALA A 218 0.35 -14.54 9.14
C ALA A 218 -0.66 -13.92 10.09
N HIS A 219 -1.91 -14.39 10.03
CA HIS A 219 -2.88 -14.03 11.05
C HIS A 219 -2.38 -14.46 12.43
N HIS A 220 -2.59 -13.65 13.46
CA HIS A 220 -2.05 -13.88 14.80
C HIS A 220 -2.38 -15.26 15.40
N ALA A 221 -3.51 -15.87 15.00
CA ALA A 221 -3.94 -17.20 15.43
C ALA A 221 -3.49 -18.36 14.50
N ARG A 222 -2.76 -18.06 13.41
CA ARG A 222 -2.38 -19.00 12.35
C ARG A 222 -0.89 -18.90 11.98
N VAL A 223 -0.06 -18.59 12.97
CA VAL A 223 1.39 -18.56 12.79
C VAL A 223 1.90 -20.01 12.78
N PRO A 224 2.45 -20.54 11.69
CA PRO A 224 2.93 -21.93 11.65
C PRO A 224 4.14 -22.11 12.57
N LEU A 225 4.22 -23.25 13.24
CA LEU A 225 5.38 -23.60 14.08
C LEU A 225 6.57 -24.01 13.22
N ALA A 226 7.78 -23.82 13.75
CA ALA A 226 8.98 -24.44 13.19
C ALA A 226 8.80 -25.98 13.13
N GLY A 227 9.29 -26.59 12.06
CA GLY A 227 9.05 -27.98 11.68
C GLY A 227 7.84 -28.19 10.76
N SER A 228 7.04 -27.14 10.49
CA SER A 228 5.92 -27.25 9.55
C SER A 228 6.40 -27.53 8.13
N ARG A 229 5.71 -28.44 7.43
CA ARG A 229 5.98 -28.76 6.03
C ARG A 229 5.52 -27.65 5.10
N VAL A 230 6.36 -27.34 4.13
CA VAL A 230 6.09 -26.35 3.10
C VAL A 230 6.43 -26.92 1.74
N VAL A 231 5.81 -26.37 0.72
CA VAL A 231 6.11 -26.64 -0.68
C VAL A 231 6.81 -25.42 -1.24
N VAL A 232 7.98 -25.63 -1.83
CA VAL A 232 8.75 -24.58 -2.49
C VAL A 232 8.69 -24.78 -3.99
N PHE A 233 8.26 -23.75 -4.71
CA PHE A 233 8.28 -23.70 -6.17
C PHE A 233 9.44 -22.82 -6.63
N SER A 234 10.42 -23.44 -7.28
CA SER A 234 11.56 -22.75 -7.87
C SER A 234 11.52 -22.80 -9.40
N ALA A 235 12.16 -21.85 -10.06
CA ALA A 235 12.28 -21.91 -11.52
C ALA A 235 13.27 -23.03 -11.92
N PRO A 236 12.98 -23.84 -12.97
CA PRO A 236 13.72 -25.08 -13.27
C PRO A 236 15.23 -24.92 -13.56
N HIS A 237 15.68 -23.69 -13.84
CA HIS A 237 17.08 -23.38 -14.16
C HIS A 237 17.60 -22.15 -13.41
N ASP A 238 16.88 -21.70 -12.37
CA ASP A 238 17.25 -20.53 -11.60
C ASP A 238 17.79 -20.93 -10.23
N MET A 239 19.02 -20.50 -9.95
CA MET A 239 19.62 -20.63 -8.61
C MET A 239 19.31 -19.41 -7.73
N SER A 240 18.50 -18.46 -8.19
CA SER A 240 18.07 -17.34 -7.35
C SER A 240 17.31 -17.82 -6.12
N ASP A 241 17.40 -17.05 -5.04
CA ASP A 241 16.60 -17.28 -3.82
C ASP A 241 15.17 -16.74 -3.96
N ASP A 242 14.77 -16.36 -5.19
CA ASP A 242 13.41 -15.94 -5.50
C ASP A 242 12.55 -17.17 -5.77
N VAL A 243 11.82 -17.59 -4.75
CA VAL A 243 10.98 -18.79 -4.79
C VAL A 243 9.60 -18.50 -4.23
N LEU A 244 8.61 -19.25 -4.69
CA LEU A 244 7.26 -19.23 -4.12
C LEU A 244 7.19 -20.31 -3.04
N ILE A 245 6.81 -19.92 -1.83
CA ILE A 245 6.70 -20.82 -0.68
C ILE A 245 5.24 -20.87 -0.26
N GLU A 246 4.70 -22.07 -0.15
CA GLU A 246 3.33 -22.33 0.29
C GLU A 246 3.34 -23.38 1.41
N LEU A 247 2.34 -23.35 2.29
CA LEU A 247 2.13 -24.46 3.22
C LEU A 247 1.72 -25.70 2.41
N ASP A 248 2.18 -26.87 2.85
CA ASP A 248 1.80 -28.12 2.19
C ASP A 248 0.30 -28.39 2.40
N PRO A 249 -0.53 -28.43 1.33
CA PRO A 249 -1.96 -28.70 1.48
C PRO A 249 -2.22 -30.12 1.99
N ASP A 250 -1.29 -31.04 1.76
CA ASP A 250 -1.40 -32.44 2.14
C ASP A 250 -1.02 -32.69 3.62
N ASP A 251 -0.38 -31.71 4.27
CA ASP A 251 0.03 -31.78 5.68
C ASP A 251 -0.33 -30.49 6.42
N GLN A 252 -1.48 -30.49 7.12
CA GLN A 252 -1.94 -29.31 7.83
C GLN A 252 -0.94 -28.89 8.92
N PRO A 253 -0.39 -27.66 8.85
CA PRO A 253 0.60 -27.20 9.81
C PRO A 253 -0.03 -27.01 11.19
N LYS A 254 0.78 -27.26 12.21
CA LYS A 254 0.41 -26.88 13.58
C LYS A 254 0.71 -25.39 13.77
N PHE A 255 -0.30 -24.66 14.23
CA PHE A 255 -0.19 -23.24 14.50
C PHE A 255 0.16 -22.96 15.97
N ASP A 256 0.95 -21.91 16.20
CA ASP A 256 1.16 -21.35 17.52
C ASP A 256 -0.16 -20.76 18.01
N ARG A 257 -0.59 -21.21 19.20
CA ARG A 257 -1.83 -20.74 19.85
C ARG A 257 -1.66 -19.35 20.49
N ASP A 258 -0.43 -18.84 20.55
CA ASP A 258 -0.06 -17.54 21.13
C ASP A 258 -0.76 -17.25 22.48
N PRO A 259 -0.54 -18.09 23.50
CA PRO A 259 -1.23 -17.95 24.78
C PRO A 259 -0.91 -16.63 25.50
N SER A 260 0.22 -15.98 25.17
CA SER A 260 0.61 -14.68 25.73
C SER A 260 0.08 -13.49 24.93
N GLY A 261 -0.57 -13.73 23.78
CA GLY A 261 -1.10 -12.66 22.91
C GLY A 261 -0.02 -11.78 22.29
N ARG A 262 1.24 -12.26 22.18
CA ARG A 262 2.38 -11.46 21.71
C ARG A 262 2.27 -11.04 20.24
N TYR A 263 1.45 -11.75 19.47
CA TYR A 263 1.20 -11.50 18.06
C TYR A 263 0.05 -10.53 17.82
N ARG A 264 -0.71 -10.17 18.86
CA ARG A 264 -1.72 -9.13 18.72
C ARG A 264 -1.05 -7.76 18.76
N LYS A 265 -1.44 -6.92 17.81
CA LYS A 265 -1.02 -5.53 17.79
C LYS A 265 -1.51 -4.85 19.08
N PRO A 266 -0.63 -4.17 19.82
CA PRO A 266 -1.07 -3.43 21.00
C PRO A 266 -2.06 -2.35 20.56
N SER A 267 -3.28 -2.40 21.10
CA SER A 267 -4.23 -1.30 20.99
C SER A 267 -3.68 -0.15 21.82
N GLY A 268 -3.19 0.90 21.16
CA GLY A 268 -2.79 2.11 21.86
C GLY A 268 -4.00 2.72 22.60
N ASN A 269 -3.80 3.06 23.87
CA ASN A 269 -4.62 4.05 24.57
C ASN A 269 -4.35 5.44 24.01
#